data_AF-A0A8J5CEG8-F1
#
_entry.id   AF-A0A8J5CEG8-F1
#
_cell.length_a   1.000
_cell.length_b   1.000
_cell.length_c   1.000
_cell.angle_alpha   90.00
_cell.angle_beta   90.00
_cell.angle_gamma   90.00
#
_symmetry.space_group_name_H-M   'P 1'
#
loop_
_entity.id
_entity.type
_entity.pdbx_description
1 polymer ?
#
loop_
_entity_poly.entity_id
_entity_poly.type
_entity_poly.pdbx_seq_one_letter_code
_entity_poly.pdbx_strand_id
1 'polypeptide(L)'
;MVSGQDKCKELERNELGQPIGDNLVKCASFLGCMIKEFVPYTLNGLNEIGEEVKDRMWSCLQLSYKVEDWERKVIFQKLAKLWRDRKFKLQILVREVNTGRVASRDLNLLKLEFMEQNQWDLFVKKTLSPTFQILKKQQNFSCKDRHYTTEQMKSTNLKLKFILILDGIWPLQN
;
A
#
# COMPACT_ATOMS: atom_id res chain seq x y z
N MET A 1 24.43 -19.15 24.21
CA MET A 1 23.27 -20.06 24.08
C MET A 1 22.01 -19.19 23.98
N VAL A 2 21.46 -19.01 22.79
CA VAL A 2 20.19 -18.29 22.60
C VAL A 2 19.17 -19.31 22.12
N SER A 3 18.48 -19.92 23.08
CA SER A 3 17.28 -20.72 22.85
C SER A 3 16.12 -19.77 22.58
N GLY A 4 15.83 -19.50 21.30
CA GLY A 4 14.63 -18.81 20.87
C GLY A 4 13.93 -19.68 19.84
N GLN A 5 12.89 -20.41 20.26
CA GLN A 5 12.06 -21.19 19.36
C GLN A 5 11.40 -20.25 18.34
N ASP A 6 11.85 -20.24 17.09
CA ASP A 6 11.09 -19.64 15.99
C ASP A 6 9.89 -20.54 15.69
N LYS A 7 8.87 -20.43 16.53
CA LYS A 7 7.57 -21.04 16.26
C LYS A 7 6.87 -20.19 15.22
N CYS A 8 6.66 -20.77 14.04
CA CYS A 8 5.77 -20.28 13.01
C CYS A 8 4.44 -19.83 13.65
N LYS A 9 4.10 -18.55 13.51
CA LYS A 9 2.94 -17.95 14.19
C LYS A 9 1.68 -18.25 13.40
N GLU A 10 0.67 -18.81 14.06
CA GLU A 10 -0.64 -19.04 13.46
C GLU A 10 -1.45 -17.74 13.41
N LEU A 11 -2.12 -17.50 12.28
CA LEU A 11 -3.06 -16.41 12.12
C LEU A 11 -4.46 -16.94 12.47
N GLU A 12 -5.05 -16.39 13.53
CA GLU A 12 -6.45 -16.63 13.86
C GLU A 12 -7.34 -16.18 12.71
N ARG A 13 -8.40 -16.91 12.41
CA ARG A 13 -9.31 -16.58 11.30
C ARG A 13 -10.74 -16.45 11.80
N ASN A 14 -11.48 -15.50 11.24
CA ASN A 14 -12.94 -15.41 11.47
C ASN A 14 -13.70 -16.46 10.63
N GLU A 15 -15.01 -16.51 10.78
CA GLU A 15 -15.92 -17.41 10.04
C GLU A 15 -15.82 -17.27 8.51
N LEU A 16 -15.35 -16.11 8.03
CA LEU A 16 -15.12 -15.80 6.62
C LEU A 16 -13.69 -16.15 6.16
N GLY A 17 -12.88 -16.79 7.01
CA GLY A 17 -11.49 -17.16 6.72
C GLY A 17 -10.50 -15.99 6.73
N GLN A 18 -10.92 -14.79 7.14
CA GLN A 18 -10.08 -13.60 7.19
C GLN A 18 -9.22 -13.64 8.45
N PRO A 19 -7.91 -13.33 8.34
CA PRO A 19 -7.05 -13.31 9.50
C PRO A 19 -7.46 -12.18 10.45
N ILE A 20 -7.47 -12.46 11.76
CA ILE A 20 -7.81 -11.56 12.87
C ILE A 20 -6.79 -11.72 14.01
N GLY A 21 -6.91 -10.90 15.07
CA GLY A 21 -6.09 -11.00 16.28
C GLY A 21 -4.71 -10.33 16.22
N ASP A 22 -3.94 -10.46 17.30
CA ASP A 22 -2.67 -9.77 17.48
C ASP A 22 -1.59 -10.21 16.48
N ASN A 23 -1.61 -11.47 16.07
CA ASN A 23 -0.66 -12.01 15.11
C ASN A 23 -0.84 -11.38 13.72
N LEU A 24 -2.05 -10.94 13.36
CA LEU A 24 -2.27 -10.16 12.14
C LEU A 24 -1.56 -8.82 12.19
N VAL A 25 -1.65 -8.10 13.33
CA VAL A 25 -1.00 -6.79 13.49
C VAL A 25 0.52 -6.93 13.41
N LYS A 26 1.06 -7.98 14.04
CA LYS A 26 2.48 -8.34 13.94
C LYS A 26 2.87 -8.72 12.51
N CYS A 27 2.03 -9.49 11.81
CA CYS A 27 2.25 -9.85 10.41
C CYS A 27 2.25 -8.61 9.49
N ALA A 28 1.30 -7.70 9.65
CA ALA A 28 1.27 -6.45 8.89
C ALA A 28 2.54 -5.61 9.12
N SER A 29 3.02 -5.55 10.36
CA SER A 29 4.28 -4.88 10.70
C SER A 29 5.49 -5.57 10.05
N PHE A 30 5.53 -6.91 10.08
CA PHE A 30 6.55 -7.73 9.44
C PHE A 30 6.59 -7.54 7.92
N LEU A 31 5.43 -7.55 7.25
CA LEU A 31 5.31 -7.24 5.82
C LEU A 31 5.86 -5.84 5.50
N GLY A 32 5.61 -4.88 6.40
CA GLY A 32 6.18 -3.55 6.31
C GLY A 32 7.72 -3.54 6.36
N CYS A 33 8.32 -4.32 7.26
CA CYS A 33 9.78 -4.50 7.35
C CYS A 33 10.35 -5.19 6.10
N MET A 34 9.69 -6.25 5.62
CA MET A 34 10.10 -6.97 4.42
C MET A 34 10.18 -6.04 3.20
N ILE A 35 9.21 -5.16 2.99
CA ILE A 35 9.27 -4.18 1.90
C ILE A 35 10.49 -3.27 2.02
N LYS A 36 10.86 -2.89 3.24
CA LYS A 36 12.03 -2.03 3.50
C LYS A 36 13.36 -2.73 3.30
N GLU A 37 13.37 -4.04 3.11
CA GLU A 37 14.60 -4.82 2.97
C GLU A 37 14.76 -5.31 1.52
N PHE A 38 13.67 -5.77 0.90
CA PHE A 38 13.72 -6.39 -0.41
C PHE A 38 13.41 -5.46 -1.58
N VAL A 39 12.78 -4.30 -1.35
CA VAL A 39 12.20 -3.50 -2.45
C VAL A 39 12.78 -2.08 -2.56
N PRO A 40 13.61 -1.80 -3.58
CA PRO A 40 14.07 -0.45 -3.88
C PRO A 40 12.92 0.50 -4.26
N TYR A 41 13.04 1.79 -3.93
CA TYR A 41 12.04 2.81 -4.33
C TYR A 41 12.18 3.29 -5.77
N THR A 42 13.29 2.96 -6.43
CA THR A 42 13.58 3.35 -7.82
C THR A 42 12.68 2.65 -8.83
N LEU A 43 12.19 1.44 -8.49
CA LEU A 43 11.24 0.67 -9.27
C LEU A 43 9.93 1.44 -9.53
N ASN A 44 9.33 1.31 -10.71
CA ASN A 44 8.02 1.92 -10.99
C ASN A 44 6.87 1.05 -10.46
N GLY A 45 7.07 -0.26 -10.34
CA GLY A 45 6.09 -1.19 -9.78
C GLY A 45 6.71 -2.44 -9.18
N LEU A 46 5.94 -3.14 -8.35
CA LEU A 46 6.35 -4.41 -7.74
C LEU A 46 6.46 -5.56 -8.77
N ASN A 47 5.93 -5.37 -9.97
CA ASN A 47 6.07 -6.28 -11.10
C ASN A 47 7.50 -6.28 -11.69
N GLU A 48 8.26 -5.20 -11.50
CA GLU A 48 9.67 -5.12 -11.93
C GLU A 48 10.60 -5.95 -11.03
N ILE A 49 10.09 -6.46 -9.90
CA ILE A 49 10.83 -7.37 -9.03
C ILE A 49 10.90 -8.75 -9.70
N GLY A 50 12.12 -9.26 -9.84
CA GLY A 50 12.37 -10.62 -10.33
C GLY A 50 11.72 -11.68 -9.45
N GLU A 51 11.31 -12.79 -10.06
CA GLU A 51 10.57 -13.83 -9.33
C GLU A 51 11.39 -14.42 -8.18
N GLU A 52 12.71 -14.53 -8.32
CA GLU A 52 13.63 -14.97 -7.26
C GLU A 52 13.52 -14.13 -5.97
N VAL A 53 13.34 -12.81 -6.08
CA VAL A 53 13.17 -11.94 -4.91
C VAL A 53 11.79 -12.15 -4.29
N LYS A 54 10.75 -12.35 -5.12
CA LYS A 54 9.40 -12.67 -4.62
C LYS A 54 9.39 -14.03 -3.92
N ASP A 55 10.07 -15.03 -4.45
CA ASP A 55 10.17 -16.35 -3.82
C ASP A 55 10.89 -16.25 -2.48
N ARG A 56 12.00 -15.49 -2.39
CA ARG A 56 12.66 -15.23 -1.10
C ARG A 56 11.74 -14.54 -0.10
N MET A 57 11.03 -13.49 -0.52
CA MET A 57 10.03 -12.82 0.33
C MET A 57 8.95 -13.80 0.81
N TRP A 58 8.48 -14.69 -0.08
CA TRP A 58 7.47 -15.70 0.24
C TRP A 58 7.99 -16.71 1.25
N SER A 59 9.20 -17.25 1.05
CA SER A 59 9.84 -18.17 2.00
C SER A 59 10.05 -17.53 3.37
N CYS A 60 10.54 -16.29 3.44
CA CYS A 60 10.68 -15.56 4.70
C CYS A 60 9.34 -15.41 5.45
N LEU A 61 8.24 -15.23 4.71
CA LEU A 61 6.91 -15.15 5.29
C LEU A 61 6.43 -16.50 5.83
N GLN A 62 6.59 -17.57 5.05
CA GLN A 62 6.21 -18.93 5.45
C GLN A 62 6.99 -19.44 6.66
N LEU A 63 8.24 -19.01 6.83
CA LEU A 63 9.03 -19.30 8.03
C LEU A 63 8.47 -18.62 9.29
N SER A 64 7.96 -17.39 9.14
CA SER A 64 7.48 -16.59 10.27
C SER A 64 6.01 -16.83 10.62
N TYR A 65 5.20 -17.18 9.62
CA TYR A 65 3.74 -17.27 9.73
C TYR A 65 3.19 -18.47 8.97
N LYS A 66 2.13 -19.08 9.51
CA LYS A 66 1.42 -20.18 8.86
C LYS A 66 0.51 -19.61 7.78
N VAL A 67 1.06 -19.47 6.58
CA VAL A 67 0.38 -18.96 5.38
C VAL A 67 0.41 -20.01 4.28
N GLU A 68 -0.71 -20.11 3.58
CA GLU A 68 -0.90 -21.10 2.51
C GLU A 68 -0.62 -20.49 1.13
N ASP A 69 -0.30 -21.32 0.14
CA ASP A 69 0.05 -20.84 -1.22
C ASP A 69 -1.09 -20.10 -1.92
N TRP A 70 -2.35 -20.44 -1.62
CA TRP A 70 -3.51 -19.72 -2.16
C TRP A 70 -3.58 -18.26 -1.66
N GLU A 71 -2.96 -17.96 -0.52
CA GLU A 71 -2.89 -16.61 0.06
C GLU A 71 -1.78 -15.76 -0.57
N ARG A 72 -0.81 -16.38 -1.27
CA ARG A 72 0.34 -15.70 -1.88
C ARG A 72 -0.10 -14.49 -2.68
N LYS A 73 -1.06 -14.67 -3.59
CA LYS A 73 -1.55 -13.57 -4.44
C LYS A 73 -2.10 -12.40 -3.63
N VAL A 74 -2.93 -12.68 -2.62
CA VAL A 74 -3.56 -11.63 -1.78
C VAL A 74 -2.52 -10.90 -0.94
N ILE A 75 -1.54 -11.64 -0.39
CA ILE A 75 -0.45 -11.08 0.40
C ILE A 75 0.44 -10.18 -0.47
N PHE A 76 0.81 -10.62 -1.67
CA PHE A 76 1.61 -9.81 -2.60
C PHE A 76 0.86 -8.55 -3.06
N GLN A 77 -0.47 -8.60 -3.21
CA GLN A 77 -1.27 -7.40 -3.46
C GLN A 77 -1.21 -6.42 -2.28
N LYS A 78 -1.29 -6.93 -1.04
CA LYS A 78 -1.12 -6.11 0.17
C LYS A 78 0.28 -5.51 0.26
N LEU A 79 1.32 -6.29 -0.01
CA LEU A 79 2.71 -5.82 -0.08
C LEU A 79 2.88 -4.71 -1.12
N ALA A 80 2.32 -4.90 -2.32
CA ALA A 80 2.37 -3.90 -3.39
C ALA A 80 1.68 -2.59 -2.97
N LYS A 81 0.55 -2.67 -2.25
CA LYS A 81 -0.12 -1.48 -1.70
C LYS A 81 0.73 -0.79 -0.64
N LEU A 82 1.25 -1.54 0.33
CA LEU A 82 2.12 -1.01 1.39
C LEU A 82 3.35 -0.31 0.82
N TRP A 83 3.97 -0.89 -0.21
CA TRP A 83 5.10 -0.29 -0.90
C TRP A 83 4.72 1.04 -1.59
N ARG A 84 3.60 1.08 -2.33
CA ARG A 84 3.11 2.32 -2.95
C ARG A 84 2.83 3.40 -1.91
N ASP A 85 2.15 3.06 -0.82
CA ASP A 85 1.80 3.98 0.26
C ASP A 85 3.09 4.54 0.91
N ARG A 86 4.08 3.69 1.16
CA ARG A 86 5.38 4.08 1.73
C ARG A 86 6.17 4.98 0.78
N LYS A 87 6.29 4.58 -0.50
CA LYS A 87 6.95 5.37 -1.54
C LYS A 87 6.31 6.75 -1.68
N PHE A 88 4.98 6.81 -1.65
CA PHE A 88 4.24 8.07 -1.71
C PHE A 88 4.52 8.99 -0.51
N LYS A 89 4.49 8.45 0.71
CA LYS A 89 4.86 9.19 1.93
C LYS A 89 6.27 9.76 1.85
N LEU A 90 7.22 8.94 1.40
CA LEU A 90 8.61 9.38 1.22
C LEU A 90 8.72 10.50 0.17
N GLN A 91 8.00 10.40 -0.95
CA GLN A 91 7.97 11.48 -1.96
C GLN A 91 7.36 12.78 -1.44
N ILE A 92 6.37 12.73 -0.54
CA ILE A 92 5.87 13.92 0.14
C ILE A 92 6.98 14.51 1.00
N LEU A 93 7.58 13.70 1.85
CA LEU A 93 8.59 14.14 2.80
C LEU A 93 9.81 14.77 2.11
N VAL A 94 10.32 14.16 1.03
CA VAL A 94 11.42 14.74 0.22
C VAL A 94 11.07 16.15 -0.29
N ARG A 95 9.82 16.38 -0.69
CA ARG A 95 9.36 17.70 -1.15
C ARG A 95 9.21 18.68 0.00
N GLU A 96 8.72 18.24 1.15
CA GLU A 96 8.57 19.08 2.33
C GLU A 96 9.92 19.52 2.88
N VAL A 97 10.92 18.63 2.89
CA VAL A 97 12.30 18.97 3.22
C VAL A 97 12.89 19.94 2.19
N ASN A 98 12.69 19.69 0.89
CA ASN A 98 13.19 20.58 -0.15
C ASN A 98 12.55 21.98 -0.11
N THR A 99 11.33 22.11 0.42
CA THR A 99 10.65 23.41 0.63
C THR A 99 10.94 24.02 2.01
N GLY A 100 11.75 23.37 2.84
CA GLY A 100 12.10 23.83 4.19
C GLY A 100 10.96 23.72 5.21
N ARG A 101 9.85 23.04 4.88
CA ARG A 101 8.70 22.86 5.79
C ARG A 101 8.96 21.82 6.87
N VAL A 102 9.86 20.88 6.59
CA VAL A 102 10.20 19.75 7.46
C VAL A 102 11.72 19.61 7.52
N ALA A 103 12.25 19.14 8.65
CA ALA A 103 13.68 18.98 8.85
C ALA A 103 14.22 17.74 8.11
N SER A 104 15.47 17.81 7.64
CA SER A 104 16.10 16.70 6.91
C SER A 104 16.23 15.41 7.73
N ARG A 105 16.31 15.50 9.06
CA ARG A 105 16.36 14.35 9.98
C ARG A 105 15.17 13.41 9.81
N ASP A 106 14.01 13.92 9.40
CA ASP A 106 12.79 13.13 9.26
C ASP A 106 12.88 12.18 8.04
N LEU A 107 13.72 12.50 7.05
CA LEU A 107 13.98 11.60 5.90
C LEU A 107 14.65 10.30 6.32
N ASN A 108 15.50 10.34 7.34
CA ASN A 108 16.25 9.17 7.80
C ASN A 108 15.33 8.08 8.36
N LEU A 109 14.14 8.42 8.85
CA LEU A 109 13.15 7.46 9.34
C LEU A 109 12.48 6.63 8.21
N LEU A 110 12.48 7.15 6.99
CA LEU A 110 11.82 6.52 5.84
C LEU A 110 12.79 6.06 4.74
N LYS A 111 14.03 6.55 4.75
CA LYS A 111 15.12 6.04 3.92
C LYS A 111 15.33 4.54 4.21
N LEU A 112 15.60 3.75 3.16
CA LEU A 112 15.98 2.35 3.35
C LEU A 112 17.45 2.32 3.74
N GLU A 113 17.79 1.58 4.80
CA GLU A 113 19.17 1.46 5.28
C GLU A 113 20.09 0.83 4.22
N PHE A 114 19.56 -0.06 3.38
CA PHE A 114 20.30 -0.76 2.34
C PHE A 114 20.44 0.03 1.01
N MET A 115 19.81 1.20 0.88
CA MET A 115 19.79 1.92 -0.40
C MET A 115 21.11 2.65 -0.65
N GLU A 116 21.77 2.32 -1.76
CA GLU A 116 22.95 3.04 -2.23
C GLU A 116 22.65 4.53 -2.45
N GLN A 117 23.61 5.39 -2.12
CA GLN A 117 23.45 6.84 -2.23
C GLN A 117 23.11 7.29 -3.66
N ASN A 118 23.66 6.65 -4.69
CA ASN A 118 23.34 6.94 -6.09
C ASN A 118 21.85 6.68 -6.41
N GLN A 119 21.30 5.54 -5.97
CA GLN A 119 19.88 5.21 -6.14
C GLN A 119 18.98 6.24 -5.43
N TRP A 120 19.42 6.70 -4.26
CA TRP A 120 18.74 7.77 -3.51
C TRP A 120 18.74 9.10 -4.27
N ASP A 121 19.89 9.52 -4.80
CA ASP A 121 20.02 10.79 -5.52
C ASP A 121 19.18 10.79 -6.80
N LEU A 122 19.16 9.67 -7.54
CA LEU A 122 18.27 9.47 -8.69
C LEU A 122 16.79 9.58 -8.29
N PHE A 123 16.40 8.98 -7.17
CA PHE A 123 15.04 9.05 -6.65
C PHE A 123 14.64 10.49 -6.25
N VAL A 124 15.51 11.22 -5.56
CA VAL A 124 15.27 12.61 -5.17
C VAL A 124 15.14 13.50 -6.42
N LYS A 125 16.08 13.38 -7.36
CA LYS A 125 16.05 14.11 -8.64
C LYS A 125 14.77 13.85 -9.42
N LYS A 126 14.34 12.58 -9.53
CA LYS A 126 13.08 12.21 -10.19
C LYS A 126 11.87 12.78 -9.47
N THR A 127 11.87 12.77 -8.13
CA THR A 127 10.74 13.25 -7.32
C THR A 127 10.57 14.77 -7.40
N LEU A 128 11.68 15.50 -7.49
CA LEU A 128 11.67 16.97 -7.58
C LEU A 128 11.48 17.48 -9.01
N SER A 129 11.56 16.61 -10.03
CA SER A 129 11.47 17.03 -11.42
C SER A 129 10.12 17.70 -11.75
N PRO A 130 10.11 18.76 -12.58
CA PRO A 130 8.87 19.43 -12.98
C PRO A 130 7.89 18.49 -13.69
N THR A 131 8.42 17.61 -14.54
CA THR A 131 7.63 16.61 -15.29
C THR A 131 6.87 15.68 -14.34
N PHE A 132 7.53 15.19 -13.29
CA PHE A 132 6.88 14.35 -12.27
C PHE A 132 5.79 15.10 -11.52
N GLN A 133 6.02 16.37 -11.19
CA GLN A 133 5.02 17.20 -10.50
C GLN A 133 3.78 17.44 -11.36
N ILE A 134 3.95 17.67 -12.66
CA ILE A 134 2.83 17.85 -13.60
C ILE A 134 2.00 16.56 -13.69
N LEU A 135 2.64 15.42 -13.92
CA LEU A 135 1.96 14.11 -13.99
C LEU A 135 1.18 13.80 -12.71
N LYS A 136 1.78 14.09 -11.54
CA LYS A 136 1.12 13.90 -10.25
C LYS A 136 -0.09 14.80 -10.05
N LYS A 137 0.00 16.08 -10.47
CA LYS A 137 -1.15 17.00 -10.44
C LYS A 137 -2.28 16.45 -11.31
N GLN A 138 -1.99 16.06 -12.55
CA GLN A 138 -2.97 15.47 -13.48
C GLN A 138 -3.65 14.23 -12.89
N GLN A 139 -2.88 13.32 -12.29
CA GLN A 139 -3.42 12.12 -11.64
C GLN A 139 -4.36 12.48 -10.48
N ASN A 140 -3.98 13.44 -9.64
CA ASN A 140 -4.82 13.90 -8.54
C ASN A 140 -6.13 14.55 -9.03
N PHE A 141 -6.08 15.33 -10.13
CA PHE A 141 -7.29 15.88 -10.76
C PHE A 141 -8.21 14.76 -11.25
N SER A 142 -7.69 13.80 -12.00
CA SER A 142 -8.46 12.66 -12.49
C SER A 142 -9.10 11.84 -11.36
N CYS A 143 -8.39 11.64 -10.23
CA CYS A 143 -8.95 10.98 -9.05
C CYS A 143 -10.11 11.78 -8.41
N LYS A 144 -9.99 13.10 -8.33
CA LYS A 144 -11.05 13.98 -7.80
C LYS A 144 -12.27 13.96 -8.70
N ASP A 145 -12.07 14.03 -10.02
CA ASP A 145 -13.18 13.99 -10.99
C ASP A 145 -13.95 12.68 -10.89
N ARG A 146 -13.24 11.54 -10.84
CA ARG A 146 -13.87 10.22 -10.65
C ARG A 146 -14.66 10.13 -9.35
N HIS A 147 -14.12 10.68 -8.26
CA HIS A 147 -14.82 10.71 -6.97
C HIS A 147 -16.10 11.55 -7.07
N TYR A 148 -16.02 12.75 -7.63
CA TYR A 148 -17.16 13.64 -7.83
C TYR A 148 -18.26 12.99 -8.69
N THR A 149 -17.90 12.37 -9.82
CA THR A 149 -18.85 11.65 -10.68
C THR A 149 -19.53 10.49 -9.94
N THR A 150 -18.78 9.73 -9.14
CA THR A 150 -19.32 8.60 -8.37
C THR A 150 -20.33 9.08 -7.32
N GLU A 151 -20.04 10.18 -6.62
CA GLU A 151 -20.95 10.77 -5.64
C GLU A 151 -22.20 11.35 -6.30
N GLN A 152 -22.06 12.01 -7.45
CA GLN A 152 -23.21 12.46 -8.24
C GLN A 152 -24.11 11.30 -8.67
N MET A 153 -23.53 10.20 -9.17
CA MET A 153 -24.28 9.00 -9.56
C MET A 153 -25.02 8.36 -8.38
N LYS A 154 -24.42 8.33 -7.17
CA LYS A 154 -25.13 7.85 -5.97
C LYS A 154 -26.31 8.75 -5.62
N SER A 155 -26.11 10.07 -5.67
CA SER A 155 -27.15 11.06 -5.38
C SER A 155 -28.32 10.98 -6.38
N THR A 156 -28.04 10.84 -7.68
CA THR A 156 -29.08 10.70 -8.71
C THR A 156 -29.82 9.38 -8.59
N ASN A 157 -29.12 8.26 -8.33
CA ASN A 157 -29.76 6.98 -8.08
C ASN A 157 -30.66 7.02 -6.84
N LEU A 158 -30.25 7.69 -5.76
CA LEU A 158 -31.09 7.90 -4.57
C LEU A 158 -32.33 8.73 -4.88
N LYS A 159 -32.18 9.82 -5.66
CA LYS A 159 -33.32 10.66 -6.09
C LYS A 159 -34.29 9.89 -6.99
N LEU A 160 -33.78 9.15 -7.97
CA LEU A 160 -34.60 8.32 -8.86
C LEU A 160 -35.33 7.23 -8.07
N LYS A 161 -34.64 6.56 -7.13
CA LYS A 161 -35.28 5.57 -6.25
C LYS A 161 -36.38 6.19 -5.39
N PHE A 162 -36.17 7.41 -4.88
CA PHE A 162 -37.20 8.14 -4.11
C PHE A 162 -38.42 8.50 -4.97
N ILE A 163 -38.20 8.98 -6.20
CA ILE A 163 -39.27 9.29 -7.17
C ILE A 163 -40.07 8.01 -7.50
N LEU A 164 -39.38 6.91 -7.83
CA LEU A 164 -40.03 5.63 -8.15
C LEU A 164 -40.81 5.01 -6.97
N ILE A 165 -40.42 5.32 -5.72
CA ILE A 165 -41.17 4.95 -4.51
C ILE A 165 -42.43 5.82 -4.38
N LEU A 166 -42.35 7.13 -4.63
CA LEU A 166 -43.50 8.04 -4.59
C LEU A 166 -44.53 7.74 -5.69
N ASP A 167 -44.07 7.33 -6.86
CA ASP A 167 -44.93 6.96 -7.99
C ASP A 167 -45.53 5.54 -7.85
N GLY A 168 -45.22 4.83 -6.76
CA GLY A 168 -45.75 3.48 -6.48
C GLY A 168 -45.22 2.38 -7.41
N ILE A 169 -44.15 2.65 -8.16
CA ILE A 169 -43.58 1.75 -9.17
C ILE A 169 -42.57 0.76 -8.55
N TRP A 170 -41.98 1.09 -7.39
CA TRP A 170 -41.00 0.23 -6.71
C TRP A 170 -41.58 -0.45 -5.47
N PRO A 171 -41.51 -1.79 -5.32
CA PRO A 171 -42.01 -2.47 -4.12
C PRO A 171 -41.11 -2.14 -2.92
N LEU A 172 -41.73 -1.71 -1.82
CA LEU A 172 -41.06 -1.59 -0.52
C LEU A 172 -40.67 -3.01 -0.06
N GLN A 173 -39.44 -3.44 -0.33
CA GLN A 173 -38.90 -4.63 0.32
C GLN A 173 -38.68 -4.29 1.80
N ASN A 174 -39.43 -4.98 2.66
CA ASN A 174 -39.44 -4.90 4.12
C ASN A 174 -38.16 -5.48 4.73
#